data_AF-A0AAN6IMC0-F1
#
_entry.id   AF-A0AAN6IMC0-F1
#
_cell.length_a   1.000
_cell.length_b   1.000
_cell.length_c   1.000
_cell.angle_alpha   90.00
_cell.angle_beta   90.00
_cell.angle_gamma   90.00
#
_symmetry.space_group_name_H-M   'P 1'
#
loop_
_entity.id
_entity.type
_entity.pdbx_description
1 polymer ?
#
loop_
_entity_poly.entity_id
_entity_poly.type
_entity_poly.pdbx_seq_one_letter_code
_entity_poly.pdbx_strand_id
1 'polypeptide(L)'
;MAEHGYTNSVYAAVYSGIQVYEMICRGIAVMRRHSDSWLNATQLLKVAGVEKGRRTKILEREVLTGTHEKIQGGYGKYQGTWVPFARGTQLCKQYGVFEYVRPILEHDPTASGTRPDKTPTKAEVRRLMKSAQKSVGVKREQGAQGAG
;
A
#
# COMPACT_ATOMS: atom_id res chain seq x y z
N MET A 1 2.52 21.82 11.70
CA MET A 1 1.75 20.75 11.04
C MET A 1 2.74 19.87 10.29
N ALA A 2 3.17 18.75 10.88
CA ALA A 2 4.28 17.96 10.33
C ALA A 2 3.85 17.17 9.09
N GLU A 3 4.43 17.50 7.93
CA GLU A 3 4.47 16.66 6.73
C GLU A 3 5.04 15.29 7.11
N HIS A 4 4.16 14.31 7.32
CA HIS A 4 4.58 12.92 7.33
C HIS A 4 4.85 12.56 5.87
N GLY A 5 6.13 12.45 5.51
CA GLY A 5 6.57 12.07 4.17
C GLY A 5 5.94 10.76 3.74
N TYR A 6 4.84 10.84 3.02
CA TYR A 6 4.20 9.71 2.36
C TYR A 6 4.96 9.45 1.09
N THR A 7 5.76 8.39 1.07
CA THR A 7 6.27 7.84 -0.19
C THR A 7 5.07 7.26 -0.94
N ASN A 8 4.42 8.09 -1.77
CA ASN A 8 3.36 7.70 -2.72
C ASN A 8 3.88 6.81 -3.86
N SER A 9 5.05 6.21 -3.68
CA SER A 9 5.70 5.34 -4.66
C SER A 9 5.04 3.97 -4.60
N VAL A 10 4.39 3.60 -5.69
CA VAL A 10 3.91 2.24 -5.96
C VAL A 10 5.08 1.44 -6.50
N TYR A 11 5.29 0.23 -5.99
CA TYR A 11 6.33 -0.68 -6.47
C TYR A 11 5.77 -2.09 -6.68
N ALA A 12 6.41 -2.86 -7.57
CA ALA A 12 6.09 -4.26 -7.78
C ALA A 12 6.79 -5.14 -6.73
N ALA A 13 6.07 -6.15 -6.22
CA ALA A 13 6.57 -7.14 -5.27
C ALA A 13 5.98 -8.52 -5.55
N VAL A 14 6.65 -9.57 -5.08
CA VAL A 14 6.16 -10.95 -5.15
C VAL A 14 6.06 -11.53 -3.74
N TYR A 15 4.89 -12.08 -3.43
CA TYR A 15 4.60 -12.77 -2.17
C TYR A 15 4.13 -14.19 -2.46
N SER A 16 4.96 -15.18 -2.10
CA SER A 16 4.67 -16.60 -2.34
C SER A 16 4.28 -16.92 -3.80
N GLY A 17 4.98 -16.31 -4.76
CA GLY A 17 4.71 -16.46 -6.20
C GLY A 17 3.63 -15.53 -6.75
N ILE A 18 2.89 -14.81 -5.90
CA ILE A 18 1.85 -13.88 -6.33
C ILE A 18 2.43 -12.48 -6.50
N GLN A 19 2.27 -11.92 -7.71
CA GLN A 19 2.72 -10.57 -8.05
C GLN A 19 1.68 -9.52 -7.64
N VAL A 20 2.16 -8.48 -6.96
CA VAL A 20 1.33 -7.35 -6.49
C VAL A 20 2.04 -6.01 -6.73
N TYR A 21 1.24 -4.98 -6.98
CA TYR A 21 1.63 -3.61 -6.67
C TYR A 21 1.44 -3.40 -5.18
N GLU A 22 2.39 -2.74 -4.54
CA GLU A 22 2.33 -2.36 -3.14
C GLU A 22 2.69 -0.87 -2.99
N MET A 23 1.98 -0.19 -2.11
CA MET A 23 2.36 1.13 -1.62
C MET A 23 2.19 1.20 -0.11
N ILE A 24 2.93 2.10 0.54
CA ILE A 24 2.73 2.42 1.96
C ILE A 24 1.88 3.68 2.07
N CYS A 25 0.70 3.56 2.67
CA CYS A 25 -0.20 4.66 2.93
C CYS A 25 -0.47 4.71 4.45
N ARG A 26 -0.19 5.84 5.12
CA ARG A 26 -0.43 5.98 6.58
C ARG A 26 0.24 4.88 7.42
N GLY A 27 1.44 4.47 7.02
CA GLY A 27 2.20 3.39 7.68
C GLY A 27 1.63 1.99 7.44
N ILE A 28 0.65 1.85 6.55
CA ILE A 28 -0.06 0.60 6.25
C ILE A 28 0.22 0.23 4.80
N ALA A 29 0.59 -1.03 4.57
CA ALA A 29 0.72 -1.57 3.22
C ALA A 29 -0.67 -1.68 2.57
N VAL A 30 -0.78 -1.20 1.33
CA VAL A 30 -1.92 -1.38 0.44
C VAL A 30 -1.45 -2.14 -0.78
N MET A 31 -2.14 -3.20 -1.16
CA MET A 31 -1.76 -4.10 -2.23
C MET A 31 -2.86 -4.26 -3.29
N ARG A 32 -2.43 -4.37 -4.54
CA ARG A 32 -3.25 -4.67 -5.72
C ARG A 32 -2.60 -5.80 -6.51
N ARG A 33 -3.32 -6.89 -6.78
CA ARG A 33 -2.78 -8.02 -7.57
C ARG A 33 -2.58 -7.67 -9.03
N HIS A 34 -1.54 -8.20 -9.65
CA HIS A 34 -1.29 -8.00 -11.09
C HIS A 34 -2.29 -8.79 -11.96
N SER A 35 -2.61 -10.02 -11.56
CA SER A 35 -3.37 -10.98 -12.37
C SER A 35 -4.82 -10.55 -12.62
N ASP A 36 -5.45 -9.96 -11.63
CA ASP A 36 -6.89 -9.68 -11.62
C ASP A 36 -7.23 -8.27 -11.11
N SER A 37 -6.23 -7.47 -10.72
CA SER A 37 -6.40 -6.15 -10.10
C SER A 37 -7.21 -6.16 -8.79
N TRP A 38 -7.32 -7.30 -8.10
CA TRP A 38 -8.01 -7.34 -6.81
C TRP A 38 -7.25 -6.55 -5.76
N LEU A 39 -8.00 -5.96 -4.84
CA LEU A 39 -7.52 -5.11 -3.77
C LEU A 39 -7.73 -5.77 -2.41
N ASN A 40 -6.80 -5.58 -1.48
CA ASN A 40 -6.95 -6.08 -0.12
C ASN A 40 -7.83 -5.12 0.71
N ALA A 41 -9.10 -5.46 0.88
CA ALA A 41 -10.08 -4.67 1.63
C ALA A 41 -9.69 -4.48 3.10
N THR A 42 -9.04 -5.47 3.72
CA THR A 42 -8.58 -5.36 5.11
C THR A 42 -7.56 -4.23 5.27
N GLN A 43 -6.65 -4.08 4.31
CA GLN A 43 -5.66 -3.00 4.29
C GLN A 43 -6.32 -1.63 4.08
N LEU A 44 -7.28 -1.52 3.15
CA LEU A 44 -8.03 -0.28 2.90
C LEU A 44 -8.78 0.21 4.16
N LEU A 45 -9.44 -0.69 4.88
CA LEU A 45 -10.12 -0.36 6.12
C LEU A 45 -9.15 0.05 7.25
N LYS A 46 -7.92 -0.50 7.26
CA LYS A 46 -6.88 -0.04 8.17
C LYS A 46 -6.44 1.39 7.84
N VAL A 47 -6.26 1.72 6.55
CA VAL A 47 -5.90 3.08 6.09
C VAL A 47 -6.96 4.10 6.49
N ALA A 48 -8.23 3.66 6.50
CA ALA A 48 -9.37 4.45 6.97
C ALA A 48 -9.42 4.66 8.49
N GLY A 49 -8.49 4.07 9.25
CA GLY A 49 -8.47 4.17 10.72
C GLY A 49 -9.58 3.36 11.40
N VAL A 50 -10.27 2.47 10.69
CA VAL A 50 -11.30 1.61 11.30
C VAL A 50 -10.62 0.64 12.25
N GLU A 51 -11.06 0.59 13.50
CA GLU A 51 -10.51 -0.31 14.54
C GLU A 51 -10.78 -1.80 14.28
N LYS A 52 -10.01 -2.69 14.92
CA LYS A 52 -10.04 -4.13 14.64
C LYS A 52 -11.45 -4.75 14.74
N GLY A 53 -12.17 -4.51 15.83
CA GLY A 53 -13.51 -5.09 16.03
C GLY A 53 -14.53 -4.60 14.99
N ARG A 54 -14.49 -3.30 14.65
CA ARG A 54 -15.37 -2.72 13.64
C ARG A 54 -15.02 -3.19 12.22
N ARG A 55 -13.74 -3.36 11.89
CA ARG A 55 -13.31 -3.95 10.60
C ARG A 55 -13.89 -5.33 10.39
N THR A 56 -13.87 -6.20 11.41
CA THR A 56 -14.46 -7.54 11.32
C THR A 56 -15.94 -7.47 10.96
N LYS A 57 -16.71 -6.62 11.66
CA LYS A 57 -18.16 -6.45 11.40
C LYS A 57 -18.44 -5.90 9.99
N ILE A 58 -17.64 -4.93 9.52
CA ILE A 58 -17.76 -4.39 8.17
C ILE A 58 -17.47 -5.46 7.13
N LEU A 59 -16.38 -6.22 7.31
CA LEU A 59 -16.05 -7.31 6.39
C LEU A 59 -17.20 -8.31 6.32
N GLU A 60 -17.69 -8.80 7.45
CA GLU A 60 -18.77 -9.78 7.52
C GLU A 60 -20.08 -9.30 6.88
N ARG A 61 -20.48 -8.05 7.10
CA ARG A 61 -21.78 -7.53 6.66
C ARG A 61 -21.78 -6.97 5.24
N GLU A 62 -20.68 -6.38 4.81
CA GLU A 62 -20.65 -5.58 3.57
C GLU A 62 -19.69 -6.11 2.51
N VAL A 63 -18.74 -6.96 2.89
CA VAL A 63 -17.70 -7.45 1.96
C VAL A 63 -17.86 -8.93 1.67
N LEU A 64 -18.03 -9.75 2.71
CA LEU A 64 -18.16 -11.20 2.59
C LEU A 64 -19.51 -11.65 2.01
N THR A 65 -20.47 -10.73 1.86
CA THR A 65 -21.76 -10.98 1.22
C THR A 65 -21.69 -10.98 -0.31
N GLY A 66 -20.63 -10.41 -0.90
CA GLY A 66 -20.41 -10.37 -2.35
C GLY A 66 -19.20 -11.20 -2.79
N THR A 67 -18.73 -11.00 -4.03
CA THR A 67 -17.51 -11.67 -4.54
C THR A 67 -16.28 -11.22 -3.76
N HIS A 68 -15.58 -12.18 -3.16
CA HIS A 68 -14.39 -11.95 -2.35
C HIS A 68 -13.54 -13.22 -2.24
N GLU A 69 -12.33 -13.07 -1.73
CA GLU A 69 -11.40 -14.16 -1.44
C GLU A 69 -10.77 -13.91 -0.08
N LYS A 70 -10.85 -14.88 0.83
CA LYS A 70 -10.20 -14.79 2.14
C LYS A 70 -8.87 -15.52 2.10
N ILE A 71 -7.79 -14.79 2.33
CA ILE A 71 -6.45 -15.36 2.43
C ILE A 71 -6.04 -15.38 3.90
N GLN A 72 -5.95 -16.59 4.44
CA GLN A 72 -5.53 -16.87 5.82
C GLN A 72 -4.29 -17.77 5.77
N GLY A 73 -3.26 -17.49 6.59
CA GLY A 73 -1.98 -18.21 6.54
C GLY A 73 -0.96 -17.60 5.55
N GLY A 74 0.27 -18.11 5.55
CA GLY A 74 1.36 -17.57 4.70
C GLY A 74 1.93 -16.21 5.16
N TYR A 75 2.45 -15.42 4.23
CA TYR A 75 3.15 -14.15 4.53
C TYR A 75 2.18 -13.08 5.09
N GLY A 76 2.43 -12.63 6.32
CA GLY A 76 1.47 -11.85 7.10
C GLY A 76 0.98 -10.54 6.48
N LYS A 77 1.76 -9.84 5.64
CA LYS A 77 1.29 -8.60 5.00
C LYS A 77 0.27 -8.84 3.87
N TYR A 78 0.33 -10.01 3.23
CA TYR A 78 -0.54 -10.36 2.10
C TYR A 78 -1.91 -10.92 2.54
N GLN A 79 -2.01 -11.37 3.79
CA GLN A 79 -3.24 -11.86 4.39
C GLN A 79 -4.35 -10.79 4.42
N GLY A 80 -5.59 -11.25 4.35
CA GLY A 80 -6.76 -10.39 4.39
C GLY A 80 -7.88 -10.85 3.48
N THR A 81 -8.92 -10.03 3.39
CA THR A 81 -10.01 -10.20 2.43
C THR A 81 -9.69 -9.42 1.16
N TRP A 82 -9.59 -10.13 0.04
CA TRP A 82 -9.38 -9.57 -1.28
C TRP A 82 -10.72 -9.42 -2.00
N VAL A 83 -10.87 -8.33 -2.73
CA VAL A 83 -12.09 -7.99 -3.46
C VAL A 83 -11.78 -7.51 -4.87
N PRO A 84 -12.70 -7.68 -5.83
CA PRO A 84 -12.57 -7.11 -7.16
C PRO A 84 -12.29 -5.59 -7.12
N PHE A 85 -11.53 -5.09 -8.10
CA PHE A 85 -11.10 -3.69 -8.19
C PHE A 85 -12.25 -2.68 -8.00
N ALA A 86 -13.39 -2.93 -8.66
CA ALA A 86 -14.58 -2.08 -8.56
C ALA A 86 -15.10 -1.99 -7.12
N ARG A 87 -15.21 -3.13 -6.41
CA ARG A 87 -15.68 -3.15 -5.01
C ARG A 87 -14.67 -2.51 -4.06
N GLY A 88 -13.37 -2.76 -4.25
CA GLY A 88 -12.33 -2.10 -3.47
C GLY A 88 -12.36 -0.58 -3.64
N THR A 89 -12.56 -0.10 -4.87
CA THR A 89 -12.71 1.34 -5.17
C THR A 89 -13.93 1.95 -4.49
N GLN A 90 -15.07 1.24 -4.49
CA GLN A 90 -16.27 1.68 -3.76
C GLN A 90 -16.01 1.79 -2.25
N LEU A 91 -15.34 0.79 -1.64
CA LEU A 91 -14.94 0.85 -0.23
C LEU A 91 -14.05 2.08 0.03
N CYS A 92 -13.10 2.38 -0.85
CA CYS A 92 -12.25 3.55 -0.71
C CYS A 92 -13.06 4.85 -0.68
N LYS A 93 -14.08 4.99 -1.53
CA LYS A 93 -14.96 6.16 -1.55
C LYS A 93 -15.84 6.21 -0.29
N GLN A 94 -16.45 5.09 0.08
CA GLN A 94 -17.35 4.97 1.23
C GLN A 94 -16.66 5.33 2.56
N TYR A 95 -15.40 4.94 2.72
CA TYR A 95 -14.63 5.22 3.95
C TYR A 95 -13.68 6.42 3.81
N GLY A 96 -13.83 7.24 2.76
CA GLY A 96 -13.08 8.49 2.61
C GLY A 96 -11.58 8.32 2.44
N VAL A 97 -11.13 7.19 1.87
CA VAL A 97 -9.71 6.90 1.65
C VAL A 97 -9.24 6.95 0.20
N PHE A 98 -10.16 7.16 -0.75
CA PHE A 98 -9.87 7.12 -2.19
C PHE A 98 -8.65 7.98 -2.57
N GLU A 99 -8.61 9.25 -2.17
CA GLU A 99 -7.49 10.16 -2.52
C GLU A 99 -6.13 9.69 -1.97
N TYR A 100 -6.11 9.03 -0.81
CA TYR A 100 -4.84 8.56 -0.21
C TYR A 100 -4.30 7.30 -0.88
N VAL A 101 -5.16 6.50 -1.51
CA VAL A 101 -4.77 5.28 -2.21
C VAL A 101 -4.84 5.41 -3.73
N ARG A 102 -5.20 6.59 -4.24
CA ARG A 102 -5.27 6.89 -5.67
C ARG A 102 -4.01 6.44 -6.44
N PRO A 103 -2.76 6.63 -5.95
CA PRO A 103 -1.57 6.19 -6.66
C PRO A 103 -1.58 4.69 -7.04
N ILE A 104 -2.03 3.79 -6.16
CA ILE A 104 -2.08 2.34 -6.47
C ILE A 104 -3.32 1.96 -7.31
N LEU A 105 -4.41 2.73 -7.20
CA LEU A 105 -5.62 2.51 -8.01
C LEU A 105 -5.37 2.89 -9.48
N GLU A 106 -4.68 3.99 -9.72
CA GLU A 106 -4.39 4.54 -11.05
C GLU A 106 -3.02 4.13 -11.59
N HIS A 107 -2.29 3.27 -10.87
CA HIS A 107 -0.97 2.81 -11.30
C HIS A 107 -1.02 2.12 -12.67
N ASP A 108 -0.36 2.74 -13.65
CA ASP A 108 -0.13 2.14 -14.96
C ASP A 108 1.28 1.50 -15.00
N PRO A 109 1.36 0.16 -15.08
CA PRO A 109 2.63 -0.54 -15.13
C PRO A 109 3.41 -0.35 -16.43
N THR A 110 2.75 0.03 -17.52
CA THR A 110 3.39 0.26 -18.81
C THR A 110 4.16 1.58 -18.83
N ALA A 111 3.57 2.62 -18.22
CA ALA A 111 4.16 3.95 -18.07
C ALA A 111 5.23 4.01 -16.95
N SER A 112 5.07 3.23 -15.89
CA SER A 112 5.91 3.32 -14.69
C SER A 112 7.20 2.48 -14.73
N GLY A 113 7.43 1.71 -15.80
CA GLY A 113 8.59 0.82 -15.92
C GLY A 113 8.60 -0.37 -14.94
N THR A 114 7.60 -0.49 -14.06
CA THR A 114 7.35 -1.67 -13.22
C THR A 114 6.79 -2.80 -14.07
N ARG A 115 7.65 -3.43 -14.87
CA ARG A 115 7.32 -4.64 -15.60
C ARG A 115 7.32 -5.84 -14.63
N PRO A 116 6.41 -6.81 -14.82
CA PRO A 116 6.35 -8.01 -13.99
C PRO A 116 7.64 -8.86 -14.03
N ASP A 117 8.44 -8.74 -15.09
CA ASP A 117 9.68 -9.54 -15.29
C ASP A 117 10.86 -9.10 -14.42
N LYS A 118 10.82 -7.90 -13.83
CA LYS A 118 11.88 -7.35 -12.96
C LYS A 118 11.36 -7.09 -11.56
N THR A 119 10.69 -8.07 -10.95
CA THR A 119 10.37 -7.96 -9.52
C THR A 119 11.68 -7.98 -8.71
N PRO A 120 12.00 -6.92 -7.95
CA PRO A 120 13.19 -6.91 -7.10
C PRO A 120 13.04 -7.95 -5.99
N THR A 121 14.12 -8.64 -5.65
CA THR A 121 14.10 -9.60 -4.53
C THR A 121 13.78 -8.88 -3.21
N LYS A 122 13.32 -9.64 -2.20
CA LYS A 122 13.01 -9.13 -0.86
C LYS A 122 14.15 -8.30 -0.22
N ALA A 123 15.40 -8.60 -0.57
CA ALA A 123 16.58 -7.85 -0.13
C ALA A 123 16.69 -6.49 -0.85
N GLU A 124 16.44 -6.45 -2.15
CA GLU A 124 16.44 -5.24 -2.97
C GLU A 124 15.32 -4.28 -2.54
N VAL A 125 14.10 -4.78 -2.31
CA VAL A 125 12.98 -3.99 -1.80
C VAL A 125 13.32 -3.38 -0.43
N ARG A 126 13.93 -4.16 0.46
CA ARG A 126 14.37 -3.66 1.77
C ARG A 126 15.46 -2.58 1.62
N ARG A 127 16.38 -2.72 0.66
CA ARG A 127 17.43 -1.73 0.37
C ARG A 127 16.82 -0.43 -0.15
N LEU A 128 15.88 -0.53 -1.11
CA LEU A 128 15.16 0.60 -1.69
C LEU A 128 14.33 1.35 -0.65
N MET A 129 13.65 0.63 0.25
CA MET A 129 12.92 1.24 1.37
C MET A 129 13.86 1.93 2.37
N LYS A 130 15.02 1.34 2.66
CA LYS A 130 16.03 1.95 3.55
C LYS A 130 16.65 3.20 2.93
N SER A 131 16.89 3.21 1.61
CA SER A 131 17.42 4.37 0.90
C SER A 131 16.40 5.50 0.80
N ALA A 132 15.12 5.18 0.58
CA ALA A 132 14.04 6.16 0.57
C ALA A 132 13.79 6.79 1.95
N GLN A 133 14.01 6.04 3.04
CA GLN A 133 13.99 6.60 4.41
C GLN A 133 15.22 7.47 4.73
N LYS A 134 16.38 7.18 4.13
CA LYS A 134 17.61 7.97 4.32
C LYS A 134 17.60 9.30 3.60
N SER A 135 16.98 9.39 2.42
CA SER A 135 16.90 10.65 1.64
C SER A 135 16.00 11.72 2.27
N VAL A 136 15.10 11.34 3.19
CA VAL A 136 14.26 12.28 3.96
C VAL A 136 15.00 12.84 5.18
N GLY A 137 16.16 12.28 5.56
CA GLY A 137 16.86 12.59 6.81
C GLY A 137 18.07 13.53 6.74
N VAL A 138 18.37 14.20 5.61
CA VAL A 138 19.55 15.09 5.52
C VAL A 138 19.16 16.50 5.07
N LYS A 139 18.68 17.31 6.02
CA LYS A 139 18.76 18.78 5.97
C LYS A 139 18.81 19.36 7.39
N ARG A 140 20.00 19.35 8.02
CA ARG A 140 20.52 20.24 9.09
C ARG A 140 22.04 19.96 9.11
N GLU A 141 23.00 20.87 8.94
CA GLU A 141 23.12 22.32 9.16
C GLU A 141 24.09 22.94 8.12
N GLN A 142 23.86 24.19 7.72
CA GLN A 142 24.92 25.11 7.29
C GLN A 142 24.82 26.39 8.12
N GLY A 143 25.92 26.72 8.81
CA GLY A 143 26.48 28.08 8.86
C GLY A 143 26.09 29.00 10.02
N ALA A 144 27.05 29.26 10.91
CA ALA A 144 27.30 30.52 11.66
C ALA A 144 28.53 30.24 12.57
N GLN A 145 29.64 30.98 12.59
CA GLN A 145 29.90 32.41 12.41
C GLN A 145 31.37 32.65 12.07
N GLY A 146 31.62 33.70 11.28
CA GLY A 146 32.81 34.53 11.41
C GLY A 146 32.42 35.92 11.93
N ALA A 147 33.43 36.66 12.37
CA ALA A 147 33.49 38.09 12.76
C ALA A 147 33.59 38.36 14.28
N GLY A 148 34.73 38.93 14.65
CA GLY A 148 35.16 39.37 15.97
C GLY A 148 36.67 39.49 15.99
#